data_AF-A0A951Z9X4-F1
#
_entry.id   AF-A0A951Z9X4-F1
#
_cell.length_a   1.000
_cell.length_b   1.000
_cell.length_c   1.000
_cell.angle_alpha   90.00
_cell.angle_beta   90.00
_cell.angle_gamma   90.00
#
_symmetry.space_group_name_H-M   'P 1'
#
loop_
_entity.id
_entity.type
_entity.pdbx_description
1 polymer ?
#
loop_
_entity_poly.entity_id
_entity_poly.type
_entity_poly.pdbx_seq_one_letter_code
_entity_poly.pdbx_strand_id
1 'polypeptide(L)'
;WLVGTALIHSLAVTEKRGLFKGATLLLAIGAFSLSLLGTFLVRSGVLVSVHAFAADPSRGLFILTYLSVVVGSALLLYAWRAPQLDRAIGFKPFSRETFLLVNNILLVVAAALILLGTLYPLILDALNVGKISVGPPYFEMVFLVPMVPLLFAVGLGMHTAWRAADGWAVGRRLRWTALAALVAGIGLPVLVYGSFHLMTIVGVIAAAWVGFASLLDPLERLRGKGMRITRAMAGMQLAHFGLALCVLGITVTSSLSHVVDEKIAPGETLQLGEYQLLFRGLSSVTGPNYDALQAEMEITRDGKPVAVLYPQKRLYHVRSASPMTEAGIDARWNRDLFVALGEDLGNGAWSVRLQNKPLVRFIWLGALVMALGGLLALGDRRYRFAARDSRVPGHDADTSPVASL
;
A
#
# COMPACT_ATOMS: atom_id res chain seq x y z
N TRP A 1 3.64 6.71 -2.84
CA TRP A 1 2.31 6.16 -3.20
C TRP A 1 1.18 6.84 -2.44
N LEU A 2 1.23 7.04 -1.11
CA LEU A 2 0.19 7.74 -0.32
C LEU A 2 -0.25 9.10 -0.91
N VAL A 3 0.73 9.98 -1.19
CA VAL A 3 0.48 11.28 -1.85
C VAL A 3 -0.06 11.10 -3.26
N GLY A 4 0.35 10.06 -3.98
CA GLY A 4 -0.20 9.69 -5.29
C GLY A 4 -1.66 9.22 -5.21
N THR A 5 -2.04 8.47 -4.17
CA THR A 5 -3.43 8.10 -3.91
C THR A 5 -4.28 9.33 -3.61
N ALA A 6 -3.76 10.27 -2.80
CA ALA A 6 -4.41 11.55 -2.54
C ALA A 6 -4.57 12.37 -3.85
N LEU A 7 -3.54 12.37 -4.71
CA LEU A 7 -3.58 13.02 -6.01
C LEU A 7 -4.71 12.48 -6.90
N ILE A 8 -4.86 11.15 -7.02
CA ILE A 8 -5.93 10.53 -7.83
C ILE A 8 -7.32 10.97 -7.35
N HIS A 9 -7.52 11.03 -6.02
CA HIS A 9 -8.79 11.48 -5.43
C HIS A 9 -9.01 12.99 -5.62
N SER A 10 -7.96 13.79 -5.47
CA SER A 10 -8.00 15.25 -5.71
C SER A 10 -8.32 15.58 -7.18
N LEU A 11 -7.77 14.80 -8.12
CA LEU A 11 -8.04 14.94 -9.54
C LEU A 11 -9.52 14.68 -9.86
N ALA A 12 -10.13 13.67 -9.24
CA ALA A 12 -11.55 13.39 -9.41
C ALA A 12 -12.45 14.57 -8.98
N VAL A 13 -12.08 15.28 -7.91
CA VAL A 13 -12.77 16.51 -7.46
C VAL A 13 -12.53 17.66 -8.45
N THR A 14 -11.27 17.84 -8.87
CA THR A 14 -10.89 18.89 -9.81
C THR A 14 -11.64 18.77 -11.13
N GLU A 15 -11.71 17.58 -11.71
CA GLU A 15 -12.41 17.34 -12.97
C GLU A 15 -13.93 17.51 -12.85
N LYS A 16 -14.54 17.03 -11.76
CA LYS A 16 -16.00 17.08 -11.61
C LYS A 16 -16.51 18.44 -11.15
N ARG A 17 -15.72 19.17 -10.36
CA ARG A 17 -16.19 20.34 -9.60
C ARG A 17 -15.37 21.60 -9.82
N GLY A 18 -14.20 21.50 -10.47
CA GLY A 18 -13.27 22.62 -10.62
C GLY A 18 -12.65 23.08 -9.31
N LEU A 19 -12.81 22.31 -8.23
CA LEU A 19 -12.28 22.55 -6.89
C LEU A 19 -10.90 21.92 -6.72
N PHE A 20 -10.15 22.33 -5.69
CA PHE A 20 -8.85 21.74 -5.32
C PHE A 20 -7.76 21.81 -6.40
N LYS A 21 -7.83 22.77 -7.34
CA LYS A 21 -6.79 22.92 -8.37
C LYS A 21 -5.39 23.10 -7.78
N GLY A 22 -5.26 24.04 -6.83
CA GLY A 22 -3.99 24.27 -6.11
C GLY A 22 -3.51 23.03 -5.37
N ALA A 23 -4.36 22.42 -4.54
CA ALA A 23 -4.02 21.20 -3.81
C ALA A 23 -3.65 20.02 -4.74
N THR A 24 -4.35 19.84 -5.87
CA THR A 24 -4.04 18.80 -6.84
C THR A 24 -2.67 19.02 -7.47
N LEU A 25 -2.34 20.26 -7.84
CA LEU A 25 -1.03 20.60 -8.38
C LEU A 25 0.08 20.36 -7.34
N LEU A 26 -0.13 20.78 -6.09
CA LEU A 26 0.81 20.54 -5.01
C LEU A 26 1.01 19.04 -4.72
N LEU A 27 -0.07 18.24 -4.75
CA LEU A 27 -0.01 16.79 -4.61
C LEU A 27 0.75 16.14 -5.78
N ALA A 28 0.62 16.67 -7.00
CA ALA A 28 1.35 16.18 -8.17
C ALA A 28 2.86 16.45 -8.04
N ILE A 29 3.23 17.68 -7.68
CA ILE A 29 4.61 18.05 -7.38
C ILE A 29 5.14 17.17 -6.25
N GLY A 30 4.43 17.08 -5.13
CA GLY A 30 4.82 16.28 -3.96
C GLY A 30 4.99 14.80 -4.27
N ALA A 31 4.07 14.19 -5.03
CA ALA A 31 4.18 12.78 -5.40
C ALA A 31 5.43 12.50 -6.25
N PHE A 32 5.74 13.39 -7.19
CA PHE A 32 6.95 13.29 -8.01
C PHE A 32 8.22 13.54 -7.19
N SER A 33 8.24 14.58 -6.36
CA SER A 33 9.35 14.92 -5.46
C SER A 33 9.68 13.78 -4.50
N LEU A 34 8.67 13.14 -3.91
CA LEU A 34 8.87 12.00 -3.00
C LEU A 34 9.44 10.76 -3.73
N SER A 35 9.11 10.57 -5.00
CA SER A 35 9.71 9.50 -5.82
C SER A 35 11.20 9.76 -6.07
N LEU A 36 11.55 11.00 -6.41
CA LEU A 36 12.95 11.41 -6.59
C LEU A 36 13.73 11.33 -5.27
N LEU A 37 13.12 11.75 -4.16
CA LEU A 37 13.73 11.63 -2.83
C LEU A 37 14.02 10.16 -2.48
N GLY A 38 13.10 9.24 -2.77
CA GLY A 38 13.36 7.80 -2.57
C GLY A 38 14.56 7.30 -3.38
N THR A 39 14.72 7.80 -4.61
CA THR A 39 15.89 7.48 -5.45
C THR A 39 17.19 8.00 -4.83
N PHE A 40 17.17 9.25 -4.33
CA PHE A 40 18.30 9.83 -3.61
C PHE A 40 18.68 8.98 -2.39
N LEU A 41 17.71 8.61 -1.55
CA LEU A 41 17.95 7.87 -0.31
C LEU A 41 18.63 6.51 -0.54
N VAL A 42 18.26 5.79 -1.61
CA VAL A 42 18.81 4.45 -1.89
C VAL A 42 20.12 4.48 -2.67
N ARG A 43 20.42 5.58 -3.39
CA ARG A 43 21.59 5.68 -4.29
C ARG A 43 22.72 6.54 -3.76
N SER A 44 22.44 7.46 -2.84
CA SER A 44 23.44 8.39 -2.28
C SER A 44 24.42 7.73 -1.32
N GLY A 45 24.10 6.54 -0.80
CA GLY A 45 24.86 5.92 0.27
C GLY A 45 24.58 6.49 1.67
N VAL A 46 23.68 7.47 1.78
CA VAL A 46 23.25 8.05 3.08
C VAL A 46 22.50 7.03 3.94
N LEU A 47 21.80 6.07 3.30
CA LEU A 47 21.20 4.92 3.98
C LEU A 47 21.93 3.64 3.63
N VAL A 48 22.29 2.85 4.65
CA VAL A 48 22.72 1.47 4.46
C VAL A 48 21.49 0.64 4.12
N SER A 49 21.32 0.32 2.83
CA SER A 49 20.21 -0.50 2.34
C SER A 49 20.72 -1.82 1.80
N VAL A 50 20.14 -2.93 2.26
CA VAL A 50 20.40 -4.28 1.74
C VAL A 50 20.01 -4.42 0.25
N HIS A 51 19.18 -3.52 -0.26
CA HIS A 51 18.78 -3.43 -1.67
C HIS A 51 19.57 -2.37 -2.47
N ALA A 52 20.58 -1.71 -1.88
CA ALA A 52 21.45 -0.80 -2.62
C ALA A 52 22.40 -1.61 -3.52
N PHE A 53 22.25 -1.46 -4.83
CA PHE A 53 23.08 -2.18 -5.83
C PHE A 53 24.41 -1.48 -6.14
N ALA A 54 24.58 -0.24 -5.72
CA ALA A 54 25.84 0.51 -5.74
C ALA A 54 25.61 1.82 -4.96
N ALA A 55 26.35 2.04 -3.87
CA ALA A 55 26.40 3.33 -3.19
C ALA A 55 27.59 4.11 -3.76
N ASP A 56 27.32 5.24 -4.40
CA ASP A 56 28.33 6.11 -4.98
C ASP A 56 27.99 7.56 -4.58
N PRO A 57 28.74 8.15 -3.64
CA PRO A 57 28.49 9.51 -3.15
C PRO A 57 28.44 10.56 -4.27
N SER A 58 29.19 10.35 -5.36
CA SER A 58 29.20 11.27 -6.52
C SER A 58 27.84 11.28 -7.24
N ARG A 59 27.20 10.12 -7.38
CA ARG A 59 25.83 9.99 -7.92
C ARG A 59 24.80 10.56 -6.95
N GLY A 60 25.04 10.40 -5.65
CA GLY A 60 24.23 11.04 -4.60
C GLY A 60 24.17 12.55 -4.78
N LEU A 61 25.32 13.20 -4.99
CA LEU A 61 25.40 14.64 -5.23
C LEU A 61 24.65 15.05 -6.50
N PHE A 62 24.85 14.34 -7.61
CA PHE A 62 24.11 14.61 -8.86
C PHE A 62 22.59 14.54 -8.66
N ILE A 63 22.10 13.48 -8.00
CA ILE A 63 20.66 13.32 -7.73
C ILE A 63 20.17 14.42 -6.79
N LEU A 64 20.95 14.82 -5.78
CA LEU A 64 20.60 15.91 -4.89
C LEU A 64 20.48 17.24 -5.63
N THR A 65 21.46 17.59 -6.47
CA THR A 65 21.40 18.80 -7.30
C THR A 65 20.19 18.79 -8.23
N TYR A 66 19.95 17.66 -8.91
CA TYR A 66 18.78 17.47 -9.76
C TYR A 66 17.47 17.63 -8.98
N LEU A 67 17.37 17.01 -7.79
CA LEU A 67 16.23 17.14 -6.89
C LEU A 67 16.01 18.61 -6.50
N SER A 68 17.06 19.32 -6.06
CA SER A 68 16.98 20.72 -5.67
C SER A 68 16.50 21.62 -6.81
N VAL A 69 17.02 21.43 -8.03
CA VAL A 69 16.62 22.22 -9.20
C VAL A 69 15.16 21.94 -9.59
N VAL A 70 14.79 20.66 -9.75
CA VAL A 70 13.47 20.29 -10.25
C VAL A 70 12.38 20.55 -9.20
N VAL A 71 12.59 20.14 -7.96
CA VAL A 71 11.62 20.36 -6.88
C VAL A 71 11.55 21.84 -6.50
N GLY A 72 12.71 22.51 -6.39
CA GLY A 72 12.78 23.92 -6.07
C GLY A 72 12.08 24.79 -7.10
N SER A 73 12.35 24.59 -8.39
CA SER A 73 11.69 25.33 -9.47
C SER A 73 10.18 25.05 -9.56
N ALA A 74 9.75 23.80 -9.37
CA ALA A 74 8.33 23.44 -9.36
C ALA A 74 7.58 24.07 -8.18
N LEU A 75 8.14 24.06 -6.97
CA LEU A 75 7.55 24.69 -5.79
C LEU A 75 7.55 26.22 -5.89
N LEU A 76 8.61 26.81 -6.45
CA LEU A 76 8.67 28.26 -6.69
C LEU A 76 7.60 28.69 -7.69
N LEU A 77 7.46 27.96 -8.81
CA LEU A 77 6.43 28.20 -9.80
C LEU A 77 5.03 28.03 -9.20
N TYR A 78 4.83 27.00 -8.37
CA TYR A 78 3.59 26.80 -7.63
C TYR A 78 3.29 27.99 -6.73
N ALA A 79 4.23 28.42 -5.89
CA ALA A 79 4.05 29.56 -4.99
C ALA A 79 3.70 30.85 -5.75
N TRP A 80 4.32 31.06 -6.91
CA TRP A 80 4.04 32.22 -7.75
C TRP A 80 2.65 32.18 -8.40
N ARG A 81 2.20 31.01 -8.87
CA ARG A 81 0.93 30.86 -9.62
C ARG A 81 -0.27 30.50 -8.74
N ALA A 82 -0.06 29.97 -7.54
CA ALA A 82 -1.11 29.49 -6.66
C ALA A 82 -2.25 30.50 -6.42
N PRO A 83 -2.00 31.81 -6.20
CA PRO A 83 -3.07 32.78 -5.98
C PRO A 83 -4.06 32.91 -7.15
N GLN A 84 -3.64 32.55 -8.37
CA GLN A 84 -4.49 32.61 -9.58
C GLN A 84 -5.38 31.37 -9.75
N LEU A 85 -5.17 30.32 -8.95
CA LEU A 85 -5.83 29.02 -9.11
C LEU A 85 -7.08 28.86 -8.24
N ASP A 86 -7.26 29.71 -7.22
CA ASP A 86 -8.37 29.60 -6.29
C ASP A 86 -9.64 30.24 -6.84
N ARG A 87 -10.72 29.45 -6.84
CA ARG A 87 -12.08 29.93 -7.11
C ARG A 87 -12.95 29.62 -5.90
N ALA A 88 -13.68 30.62 -5.41
CA ALA A 88 -14.62 30.48 -4.32
C ALA A 88 -15.88 29.72 -4.77
N ILE A 89 -15.79 28.39 -4.86
CA ILE A 89 -16.95 27.51 -4.99
C ILE A 89 -17.09 26.77 -3.65
N GLY A 90 -18.18 27.00 -2.93
CA GLY A 90 -18.43 26.37 -1.63
C GLY A 90 -19.02 24.96 -1.74
N PHE A 91 -18.87 24.17 -0.68
CA PHE A 91 -19.56 22.90 -0.45
C PHE A 91 -19.95 22.78 1.03
N LYS A 92 -20.99 22.01 1.35
CA LYS A 92 -21.42 21.83 2.75
C LYS A 92 -20.48 20.86 3.49
N PRO A 93 -20.37 20.97 4.83
CA PRO A 93 -19.53 20.08 5.63
C PRO A 93 -19.82 18.59 5.42
N PHE A 94 -21.09 18.20 5.27
CA PHE A 94 -21.44 16.82 4.93
C PHE A 94 -21.65 16.68 3.41
N SER A 95 -20.56 16.42 2.68
CA SER A 95 -20.55 16.26 1.22
C SER A 95 -19.39 15.37 0.78
N ARG A 96 -19.47 14.85 -0.45
CA ARG A 96 -18.39 14.05 -1.04
C ARG A 96 -17.07 14.82 -1.12
N GLU A 97 -17.12 16.12 -1.39
CA GLU A 97 -15.94 16.98 -1.38
C GLU A 97 -15.24 17.00 -0.03
N THR A 98 -15.99 17.10 1.07
CA THR A 98 -15.41 17.05 2.42
C THR A 98 -14.74 15.71 2.69
N PHE A 99 -15.39 14.58 2.37
CA PHE A 99 -14.78 13.26 2.58
C PHE A 99 -13.52 13.06 1.72
N LEU A 100 -13.49 13.58 0.50
CA LEU A 100 -12.30 13.54 -0.36
C LEU A 100 -11.19 14.48 0.15
N LEU A 101 -11.55 15.62 0.73
CA LEU A 101 -10.60 16.51 1.41
C LEU A 101 -9.99 15.84 2.65
N VAL A 102 -10.82 15.27 3.52
CA VAL A 102 -10.38 14.51 4.70
C VAL A 102 -9.48 13.36 4.28
N ASN A 103 -9.86 12.61 3.24
CA ASN A 103 -9.01 11.56 2.65
C ASN A 103 -7.62 12.08 2.29
N ASN A 104 -7.56 13.18 1.53
CA ASN A 104 -6.29 13.72 1.08
C ASN A 104 -5.43 14.22 2.24
N ILE A 105 -6.03 14.90 3.22
CA ILE A 105 -5.32 15.37 4.42
C ILE A 105 -4.75 14.19 5.19
N LEU A 106 -5.55 13.16 5.48
CA LEU A 106 -5.09 11.99 6.25
C LEU A 106 -3.99 11.22 5.51
N LEU A 107 -4.09 11.07 4.18
CA LEU A 107 -3.04 10.45 3.35
C LEU A 107 -1.74 11.26 3.35
N VAL A 108 -1.81 12.59 3.30
CA VAL A 108 -0.64 13.48 3.36
C VAL A 108 -0.02 13.45 4.75
N VAL A 109 -0.83 13.47 5.82
CA VAL A 109 -0.37 13.33 7.20
C VAL A 109 0.34 11.99 7.40
N ALA A 110 -0.23 10.89 6.91
CA ALA A 110 0.42 9.57 6.96
C ALA A 110 1.77 9.56 6.23
N ALA A 111 1.84 10.17 5.04
CA ALA A 111 3.08 10.28 4.29
C ALA A 111 4.12 11.13 5.04
N ALA A 112 3.71 12.24 5.66
CA ALA A 112 4.59 13.12 6.43
C ALA A 112 5.13 12.43 7.68
N LEU A 113 4.31 11.66 8.41
CA LEU A 113 4.73 10.89 9.58
C LEU A 113 5.77 9.81 9.22
N ILE A 114 5.55 9.07 8.13
CA ILE A 114 6.54 8.09 7.63
C ILE A 114 7.82 8.79 7.19
N LEU A 115 7.69 9.90 6.45
CA LEU A 115 8.83 10.66 5.97
C LEU A 115 9.67 11.19 7.14
N LEU A 116 9.01 11.70 8.19
CA LEU A 116 9.66 12.17 9.40
C LEU A 116 10.45 11.03 10.07
N GLY A 117 9.83 9.88 10.33
CA GLY A 117 10.54 8.74 10.93
C GLY A 117 11.70 8.22 10.08
N THR A 118 11.59 8.32 8.75
CA THR A 118 12.64 7.90 7.82
C THR A 118 13.80 8.88 7.79
N LEU A 119 13.55 10.19 7.80
CA LEU A 119 14.59 11.23 7.68
C LEU A 119 15.19 11.64 9.03
N TYR A 120 14.46 11.45 10.14
CA TYR A 120 14.88 11.94 11.46
C TYR A 120 16.24 11.38 11.91
N PRO A 121 16.53 10.07 11.79
CA PRO A 121 17.86 9.54 12.08
C PRO A 121 18.97 10.16 11.22
N LEU A 122 18.70 10.42 9.94
CA LEU A 122 19.67 10.99 9.00
C LEU A 122 19.99 12.44 9.35
N ILE A 123 18.98 13.20 9.79
CA ILE A 123 19.16 14.59 10.22
C ILE A 123 20.04 14.64 11.47
N LEU A 124 19.80 13.77 12.46
CA LEU A 124 20.61 13.73 13.68
C LEU A 124 22.07 13.31 13.41
N ASP A 125 22.26 12.36 12.49
CA ASP A 125 23.60 11.96 12.03
C ASP A 125 24.31 13.11 11.30
N ALA A 126 23.61 13.80 10.39
CA ALA A 126 24.16 14.95 9.66
C ALA A 126 24.52 16.14 10.57
N LEU A 127 23.83 16.30 11.69
CA LEU A 127 24.12 17.33 12.70
C LEU A 127 25.18 16.89 13.73
N ASN A 128 25.71 15.67 13.65
CA ASN A 128 26.61 15.07 14.64
C ASN A 128 26.05 15.06 16.07
N VAL A 129 24.72 15.03 16.24
CA VAL A 129 24.06 15.04 17.56
C VAL A 129 23.90 13.62 18.13
N GLY A 130 24.01 12.60 17.27
CA GLY A 130 24.00 11.19 17.65
C GLY A 130 23.30 10.32 16.62
N LYS A 131 23.57 9.00 16.68
CA LYS A 131 22.91 8.02 15.82
C LYS A 131 21.81 7.32 16.60
N ILE A 132 20.59 7.42 16.08
CA ILE A 132 19.44 6.66 16.58
C ILE A 132 18.92 5.74 15.48
N SER A 133 18.20 4.70 15.86
CA SER A 133 17.48 3.83 14.92
C SER A 133 15.99 3.89 15.23
N VAL A 134 15.18 4.09 14.18
CA VAL A 134 13.72 4.11 14.28
C VAL A 134 13.20 2.80 13.68
N GLY A 135 12.68 1.93 14.55
CA GLY A 135 12.20 0.60 14.17
C GLY A 135 10.70 0.52 13.89
N PRO A 136 10.20 -0.70 13.55
CA PRO A 136 8.78 -0.97 13.27
C PRO A 136 7.77 -0.38 14.28
N PRO A 137 8.01 -0.38 15.61
CA PRO A 137 7.05 0.14 16.58
C PRO A 137 6.63 1.60 16.34
N TYR A 138 7.57 2.45 15.89
CA TYR A 138 7.25 3.84 15.53
C TYR A 138 6.29 3.88 14.34
N PHE A 139 6.63 3.19 13.25
CA PHE A 139 5.89 3.25 11.99
C PHE A 139 4.49 2.65 12.14
N GLU A 140 4.36 1.53 12.85
CA GLU A 140 3.07 0.88 13.11
C GLU A 140 2.14 1.81 13.87
N MET A 141 2.63 2.45 14.94
CA MET A 141 1.82 3.36 15.75
C MET A 141 1.41 4.62 14.98
N VAL A 142 2.36 5.34 14.37
CA VAL A 142 2.04 6.62 13.70
C VAL A 142 1.22 6.43 12.44
N PHE A 143 1.33 5.29 11.76
CA PHE A 143 0.56 5.01 10.55
C PHE A 143 -0.91 4.74 10.86
N LEU A 144 -1.22 4.09 12.00
CA LEU A 144 -2.59 3.81 12.40
C LEU A 144 -3.40 5.09 12.70
N VAL A 145 -2.75 6.12 13.26
CA VAL A 145 -3.40 7.39 13.65
C VAL A 145 -4.21 8.02 12.50
N PRO A 146 -3.65 8.26 11.30
CA PRO A 146 -4.44 8.74 10.17
C PRO A 146 -5.22 7.63 9.43
N MET A 147 -4.72 6.39 9.42
CA MET A 147 -5.32 5.32 8.60
C MET A 147 -6.63 4.79 9.15
N VAL A 148 -6.77 4.64 10.46
CA VAL A 148 -8.02 4.13 11.05
C VAL A 148 -9.19 5.08 10.76
N PRO A 149 -9.11 6.41 11.04
CA PRO A 149 -10.15 7.36 10.64
C PRO A 149 -10.39 7.38 9.13
N LEU A 150 -9.33 7.26 8.32
CA LEU A 150 -9.43 7.24 6.87
C LEU A 150 -10.30 6.08 6.38
N LEU A 151 -10.07 4.86 6.88
CA LEU A 151 -10.84 3.68 6.49
C LEU A 151 -12.33 3.82 6.82
N PHE A 152 -12.67 4.42 7.95
CA PHE A 152 -14.07 4.72 8.28
C PHE A 152 -14.64 5.81 7.37
N ALA A 153 -13.88 6.87 7.10
CA ALA A 153 -14.27 7.95 6.20
C ALA A 153 -14.50 7.49 4.75
N VAL A 154 -13.74 6.49 4.27
CA VAL A 154 -13.91 5.89 2.94
C VAL A 154 -15.33 5.36 2.76
N GLY A 155 -15.81 4.53 3.70
CA GLY A 155 -17.16 3.95 3.59
C GLY A 155 -18.27 5.01 3.58
N LEU A 156 -18.12 6.12 4.32
CA LEU A 156 -19.06 7.25 4.23
C LEU A 156 -18.93 8.01 2.91
N GLY A 157 -17.70 8.33 2.51
CA GLY A 157 -17.38 9.14 1.33
C GLY A 157 -17.92 8.55 0.03
N MET A 158 -17.85 7.23 -0.12
CA MET A 158 -18.41 6.52 -1.28
C MET A 158 -19.91 6.76 -1.48
N HIS A 159 -20.66 6.90 -0.38
CA HIS A 159 -22.12 6.98 -0.36
C HIS A 159 -22.69 8.38 -0.19
N THR A 160 -21.83 9.40 -0.09
CA THR A 160 -22.25 10.80 -0.01
C THR A 160 -22.39 11.43 -1.39
N ALA A 161 -23.34 12.35 -1.56
CA ALA A 161 -23.53 13.11 -2.78
C ALA A 161 -22.59 14.33 -2.86
N TRP A 162 -22.42 14.82 -4.09
CA TRP A 162 -21.71 16.07 -4.39
C TRP A 162 -22.46 17.30 -3.85
N ARG A 163 -21.75 18.35 -3.43
CA ARG A 163 -22.25 19.64 -2.88
C ARG A 163 -22.81 19.52 -1.47
N ALA A 164 -23.74 18.60 -1.27
CA ALA A 164 -24.41 18.36 -0.01
C ALA A 164 -24.99 16.95 0.00
N ALA A 165 -24.94 16.29 1.15
CA ALA A 165 -25.64 15.06 1.43
C ALA A 165 -26.45 15.22 2.72
N ASP A 166 -27.58 14.52 2.81
CA ASP A 166 -28.31 14.37 4.07
C ASP A 166 -27.64 13.26 4.90
N GLY A 167 -26.99 13.67 6.00
CA GLY A 167 -26.29 12.76 6.89
C GLY A 167 -27.19 11.71 7.52
N TRP A 168 -28.45 12.05 7.78
CA TRP A 168 -29.41 11.12 8.33
C TRP A 168 -29.81 10.06 7.31
N ALA A 169 -30.07 10.44 6.06
CA ALA A 169 -30.34 9.50 4.98
C ALA A 169 -29.16 8.54 4.73
N VAL A 170 -27.93 9.06 4.71
CA VAL A 170 -26.71 8.25 4.56
C VAL A 170 -26.54 7.28 5.74
N GLY A 171 -26.70 7.76 6.98
CA GLY A 171 -26.61 6.92 8.17
C GLY A 171 -27.67 5.81 8.19
N ARG A 172 -28.92 6.14 7.84
CA ARG A 172 -30.01 5.15 7.74
C ARG A 172 -29.74 4.10 6.67
N ARG A 173 -29.13 4.49 5.54
CA ARG A 173 -28.75 3.57 4.46
C ARG A 173 -27.62 2.64 4.90
N LEU A 174 -26.61 3.16 5.58
CA LEU A 174 -25.41 2.41 5.99
C LEU A 174 -25.55 1.66 7.32
N ARG A 175 -26.62 1.85 8.09
CA ARG A 175 -26.77 1.23 9.43
C ARG A 175 -26.61 -0.29 9.43
N TRP A 176 -27.15 -0.97 8.42
CA TRP A 176 -27.06 -2.43 8.31
C TRP A 176 -25.67 -2.87 7.84
N THR A 177 -25.02 -2.07 7.00
CA THR A 177 -23.61 -2.25 6.63
C THR A 177 -22.70 -2.08 7.84
N ALA A 178 -22.93 -1.06 8.67
CA ALA A 178 -22.19 -0.81 9.90
C ALA A 178 -22.39 -1.95 10.92
N LEU A 179 -23.64 -2.38 11.13
CA LEU A 179 -23.95 -3.49 12.02
C LEU A 179 -23.31 -4.79 11.54
N ALA A 180 -23.41 -5.09 10.24
CA ALA A 180 -22.77 -6.28 9.67
C ALA A 180 -21.24 -6.24 9.83
N ALA A 181 -20.61 -5.07 9.62
CA ALA A 181 -19.17 -4.90 9.82
C ALA A 181 -18.77 -5.07 11.29
N LEU A 182 -19.57 -4.58 12.23
CA LEU A 182 -19.36 -4.76 13.67
C LEU A 182 -19.48 -6.24 14.08
N VAL A 183 -20.55 -6.91 13.65
CA VAL A 183 -20.79 -8.33 13.95
C VAL A 183 -19.68 -9.19 13.34
N ALA A 184 -19.31 -8.95 12.08
CA ALA A 184 -18.22 -9.67 11.42
C ALA A 184 -16.87 -9.40 12.10
N GLY A 185 -16.58 -8.14 12.44
CA GLY A 185 -15.29 -7.75 13.02
C GLY A 185 -15.07 -8.20 14.47
N ILE A 186 -16.14 -8.38 15.24
CA ILE A 186 -16.07 -9.00 16.58
C ILE A 186 -16.13 -10.52 16.47
N GLY A 187 -17.05 -11.05 15.65
CA GLY A 187 -17.29 -12.49 15.54
C GLY A 187 -16.14 -13.26 14.88
N LEU A 188 -15.59 -12.77 13.77
CA LEU A 188 -14.57 -13.52 13.01
C LEU A 188 -13.28 -13.74 13.81
N PRO A 189 -12.65 -12.74 14.46
CA PRO A 189 -11.44 -12.98 15.22
C PRO A 189 -11.65 -13.97 16.38
N VAL A 190 -12.78 -13.84 17.09
CA VAL A 190 -13.11 -14.69 18.24
C VAL A 190 -13.40 -16.13 17.79
N LEU A 191 -14.23 -16.31 16.77
CA LEU A 191 -14.66 -17.64 16.32
C LEU A 191 -13.56 -18.41 15.58
N VAL A 192 -12.72 -17.71 14.80
CA VAL A 192 -11.72 -18.36 13.94
C VAL A 192 -10.38 -18.54 14.65
N TYR A 193 -9.98 -17.57 15.48
CA TYR A 193 -8.63 -17.50 16.03
C TYR A 193 -8.56 -17.51 17.56
N GLY A 194 -9.70 -17.54 18.26
CA GLY A 194 -9.76 -17.67 19.72
C GLY A 194 -9.05 -16.56 20.51
N SER A 195 -8.68 -15.45 19.87
CA SER A 195 -7.88 -14.37 20.46
C SER A 195 -8.61 -13.04 20.39
N PHE A 196 -8.45 -12.25 21.45
CA PHE A 196 -9.14 -10.96 21.61
C PHE A 196 -8.11 -9.82 21.73
N HIS A 197 -7.67 -9.31 20.58
CA HIS A 197 -6.81 -8.12 20.51
C HIS A 197 -7.60 -6.95 19.93
N LEU A 198 -7.65 -5.84 20.65
CA LEU A 198 -8.45 -4.66 20.29
C LEU A 198 -8.13 -4.15 18.87
N MET A 199 -6.84 -4.03 18.52
CA MET A 199 -6.43 -3.54 17.21
C MET A 199 -6.79 -4.52 16.07
N THR A 200 -6.79 -5.82 16.34
CA THR A 200 -7.29 -6.83 15.38
C THR A 200 -8.77 -6.63 15.11
N ILE A 201 -9.57 -6.44 16.16
CA ILE A 201 -11.01 -6.19 16.02
C ILE A 201 -11.24 -4.90 15.24
N VAL A 202 -10.58 -3.80 15.60
CA VAL A 202 -10.70 -2.51 14.89
C VAL A 202 -10.33 -2.65 13.41
N GLY A 203 -9.22 -3.33 13.10
CA GLY A 203 -8.77 -3.54 11.72
C GLY A 203 -9.73 -4.42 10.90
N VAL A 204 -10.27 -5.50 11.49
CA VAL A 204 -11.26 -6.36 10.81
C VAL A 204 -12.60 -5.64 10.64
N ILE A 205 -13.05 -4.86 11.63
CA ILE A 205 -14.24 -3.99 11.49
C ILE A 205 -14.01 -3.00 10.34
N ALA A 206 -12.85 -2.33 10.28
CA ALA A 206 -12.54 -1.37 9.24
C ALA A 206 -12.49 -2.02 7.84
N ALA A 207 -11.87 -3.20 7.72
CA ALA A 207 -11.88 -3.98 6.48
C ALA A 207 -13.31 -4.38 6.07
N ALA A 208 -14.10 -4.93 6.98
CA ALA A 208 -15.49 -5.32 6.72
C ALA A 208 -16.36 -4.10 6.36
N TRP A 209 -16.16 -2.97 7.04
CA TRP A 209 -16.84 -1.71 6.76
C TRP A 209 -16.59 -1.24 5.32
N VAL A 210 -15.33 -1.12 4.92
CA VAL A 210 -14.96 -0.72 3.55
C VAL A 210 -15.46 -1.75 2.53
N GLY A 211 -15.31 -3.04 2.82
CA GLY A 211 -15.74 -4.12 1.93
C GLY A 211 -17.24 -4.12 1.69
N PHE A 212 -18.04 -4.12 2.76
CA PHE A 212 -19.50 -4.11 2.67
C PHE A 212 -20.04 -2.79 2.10
N ALA A 213 -19.43 -1.65 2.44
CA ALA A 213 -19.79 -0.37 1.82
C ALA A 213 -19.52 -0.39 0.31
N SER A 214 -18.43 -1.03 -0.13
CA SER A 214 -18.10 -1.17 -1.56
C SER A 214 -19.07 -2.07 -2.33
N LEU A 215 -19.62 -3.10 -1.66
CA LEU A 215 -20.55 -4.05 -2.25
C LEU A 215 -22.02 -3.60 -2.22
N LEU A 216 -22.37 -2.58 -1.42
CA LEU A 216 -23.76 -2.16 -1.20
C LEU A 216 -24.50 -1.81 -2.51
N ASP A 217 -23.93 -0.92 -3.32
CA ASP A 217 -24.52 -0.48 -4.59
C ASP A 217 -24.65 -1.64 -5.62
N PRO A 218 -23.61 -2.47 -5.87
CA PRO A 218 -23.74 -3.68 -6.69
C PRO A 218 -24.83 -4.63 -6.21
N LEU A 219 -24.92 -4.88 -4.91
CA LEU A 219 -25.91 -5.80 -4.34
C LEU A 219 -27.33 -5.25 -4.46
N GLU A 220 -27.54 -3.95 -4.24
CA GLU A 220 -28.83 -3.30 -4.50
C GLU A 220 -29.23 -3.46 -5.96
N ARG A 221 -28.27 -3.22 -6.90
CA ARG A 221 -28.51 -3.35 -8.34
C ARG A 221 -28.90 -4.77 -8.75
N LEU A 222 -28.24 -5.79 -8.22
CA LEU A 222 -28.56 -7.20 -8.46
C LEU A 222 -29.96 -7.57 -7.93
N ARG A 223 -30.42 -6.91 -6.86
CA ARG A 223 -31.77 -7.07 -6.29
C ARG A 223 -32.85 -6.26 -7.01
N GLY A 224 -32.54 -5.70 -8.19
CA GLY A 224 -33.45 -4.86 -8.97
C GLY A 224 -33.71 -3.48 -8.35
N LYS A 225 -32.94 -3.09 -7.33
CA LYS A 225 -33.05 -1.80 -6.63
C LYS A 225 -31.84 -0.92 -7.01
N GLY A 226 -31.95 0.40 -6.86
CA GLY A 226 -30.79 1.29 -7.00
C GLY A 226 -30.41 1.69 -8.44
N MET A 227 -29.42 2.57 -8.51
CA MET A 227 -29.06 3.31 -9.73
C MET A 227 -28.26 2.47 -10.73
N ARG A 228 -28.24 2.90 -11.99
CA ARG A 228 -27.35 2.32 -13.01
C ARG A 228 -25.89 2.56 -12.62
N ILE A 229 -25.12 1.48 -12.53
CA ILE A 229 -23.69 1.53 -12.20
C ILE A 229 -22.90 1.87 -13.47
N THR A 230 -22.15 2.97 -13.43
CA THR A 230 -21.21 3.36 -14.49
C THR A 230 -19.89 2.59 -14.35
N ARG A 231 -19.04 2.58 -15.40
CA ARG A 231 -17.72 1.93 -15.31
C ARG A 231 -16.84 2.60 -14.26
N ALA A 232 -16.90 3.93 -14.14
CA ALA A 232 -16.23 4.67 -13.09
C ALA A 232 -16.71 4.27 -11.68
N MET A 233 -18.02 4.06 -11.48
CA MET A 233 -18.55 3.58 -10.20
C MET A 233 -18.12 2.15 -9.89
N ALA A 234 -18.21 1.24 -10.88
CA ALA A 234 -17.77 -0.13 -10.72
C ALA A 234 -16.26 -0.22 -10.42
N GLY A 235 -15.44 0.59 -11.11
CA GLY A 235 -14.00 0.67 -10.87
C GLY A 235 -13.67 1.21 -9.48
N MET A 236 -14.38 2.24 -9.02
CA MET A 236 -14.25 2.76 -7.65
C MET A 236 -14.64 1.71 -6.60
N GLN A 237 -15.78 1.02 -6.77
CA GLN A 237 -16.24 -0.03 -5.85
C GLN A 237 -15.27 -1.22 -5.82
N LEU A 238 -14.81 -1.68 -6.98
CA LEU A 238 -13.84 -2.77 -7.08
C LEU A 238 -12.51 -2.39 -6.41
N ALA A 239 -12.03 -1.16 -6.63
CA ALA A 239 -10.80 -0.70 -6.02
C ALA A 239 -10.91 -0.66 -4.48
N HIS A 240 -11.98 -0.11 -3.94
CA HIS A 240 -12.15 -0.03 -2.48
C HIS A 240 -12.46 -1.41 -1.85
N PHE A 241 -13.07 -2.34 -2.60
CA PHE A 241 -13.15 -3.73 -2.16
C PHE A 241 -11.76 -4.39 -2.10
N GLY A 242 -10.88 -4.11 -3.07
CA GLY A 242 -9.46 -4.52 -3.00
C GLY A 242 -8.73 -3.93 -1.78
N LEU A 243 -9.01 -2.67 -1.42
CA LEU A 243 -8.49 -2.05 -0.20
C LEU A 243 -8.95 -2.82 1.05
N ALA A 244 -10.23 -3.23 1.11
CA ALA A 244 -10.75 -4.03 2.21
C ALA A 244 -10.02 -5.38 2.36
N LEU A 245 -9.77 -6.08 1.25
CA LEU A 245 -8.99 -7.33 1.26
C LEU A 245 -7.56 -7.10 1.75
N CYS A 246 -6.92 -6.03 1.30
CA CYS A 246 -5.57 -5.68 1.71
C CYS A 246 -5.51 -5.40 3.23
N VAL A 247 -6.42 -4.56 3.75
CA VAL A 247 -6.51 -4.25 5.19
C VAL A 247 -6.78 -5.50 6.02
N LEU A 248 -7.65 -6.40 5.55
CA LEU A 248 -7.91 -7.67 6.22
C LEU A 248 -6.63 -8.53 6.30
N GLY A 249 -5.92 -8.66 5.18
CA GLY A 249 -4.65 -9.39 5.10
C GLY A 249 -3.59 -8.81 6.04
N ILE A 250 -3.38 -7.49 6.02
CA ILE A 250 -2.44 -6.79 6.90
C ILE A 250 -2.83 -7.00 8.37
N THR A 251 -4.09 -6.79 8.73
CA THR A 251 -4.56 -6.90 10.12
C THR A 251 -4.37 -8.31 10.66
N VAL A 252 -4.84 -9.32 9.92
CA VAL A 252 -4.77 -10.72 10.36
C VAL A 252 -3.33 -11.20 10.39
N THR A 253 -2.52 -10.93 9.36
CA THR A 253 -1.13 -11.36 9.38
C THR A 253 -0.31 -10.63 10.45
N SER A 254 -0.56 -9.35 10.73
CA SER A 254 0.24 -8.61 11.71
C SER A 254 -0.09 -9.03 13.14
N SER A 255 -1.35 -9.32 13.43
CA SER A 255 -1.80 -9.67 14.78
C SER A 255 -1.72 -11.15 15.12
N LEU A 256 -1.82 -12.03 14.12
CA LEU A 256 -2.00 -13.48 14.33
C LEU A 256 -0.87 -14.31 13.71
N SER A 257 0.22 -13.67 13.29
CA SER A 257 1.42 -14.43 12.92
C SER A 257 2.08 -15.01 14.16
N HIS A 258 2.39 -16.30 14.09
CA HIS A 258 3.22 -16.97 15.08
C HIS A 258 4.62 -17.16 14.51
N VAL A 259 5.64 -16.84 15.30
CA VAL A 259 7.05 -16.91 14.92
C VAL A 259 7.80 -17.66 16.00
N VAL A 260 8.61 -18.63 15.59
CA VAL A 260 9.62 -19.27 16.44
C VAL A 260 10.96 -19.11 15.72
N ASP A 261 11.98 -18.73 16.47
CA ASP A 261 13.34 -18.49 15.98
C ASP A 261 14.31 -19.14 16.96
N GLU A 262 14.77 -20.33 16.62
CA GLU A 262 15.49 -21.22 17.53
C GLU A 262 16.68 -21.87 16.82
N LYS A 263 17.61 -22.35 17.63
CA LYS A 263 18.72 -23.19 17.16
C LYS A 263 18.23 -24.61 16.93
N ILE A 264 18.56 -25.20 15.78
CA ILE A 264 18.22 -26.59 15.46
C ILE A 264 19.36 -27.29 14.71
N ALA A 265 19.63 -28.54 15.06
CA ALA A 265 20.60 -29.41 14.39
C ALA A 265 19.89 -30.45 13.47
N PRO A 266 20.60 -31.05 12.50
CA PRO A 266 20.02 -32.10 11.66
C PRO A 266 19.49 -33.27 12.51
N GLY A 267 18.27 -33.71 12.22
CA GLY A 267 17.53 -34.73 12.96
C GLY A 267 16.64 -34.18 14.08
N GLU A 268 16.82 -32.93 14.50
CA GLU A 268 15.97 -32.30 15.52
C GLU A 268 14.70 -31.71 14.91
N THR A 269 13.73 -31.41 15.78
CA THR A 269 12.44 -30.84 15.39
C THR A 269 12.13 -29.53 16.10
N LEU A 270 11.52 -28.59 15.39
CA LEU A 270 10.98 -27.34 15.91
C LEU A 270 9.44 -27.37 15.91
N GLN A 271 8.82 -26.97 17.02
CA GLN A 271 7.36 -26.91 17.13
C GLN A 271 6.85 -25.48 16.98
N LEU A 272 5.82 -25.28 16.15
CA LEU A 272 5.06 -24.02 16.02
C LEU A 272 3.55 -24.33 16.04
N GLY A 273 2.93 -24.24 17.21
CA GLY A 273 1.53 -24.61 17.38
C GLY A 273 1.30 -26.07 17.00
N GLU A 274 0.47 -26.33 15.99
CA GLU A 274 0.18 -27.67 15.47
C GLU A 274 1.21 -28.16 14.42
N TYR A 275 2.16 -27.30 14.01
CA TYR A 275 3.17 -27.65 13.02
C TYR A 275 4.46 -28.13 13.68
N GLN A 276 5.01 -29.22 13.17
CA GLN A 276 6.33 -29.71 13.53
C GLN A 276 7.24 -29.64 12.29
N LEU A 277 8.39 -29.01 12.44
CA LEU A 277 9.41 -28.86 11.41
C LEU A 277 10.59 -29.77 11.76
N LEU A 278 10.88 -30.77 10.94
CA LEU A 278 12.07 -31.62 11.04
C LEU A 278 13.16 -31.05 10.14
N PHE A 279 14.32 -30.75 10.73
CA PHE A 279 15.51 -30.37 9.96
C PHE A 279 16.25 -31.61 9.50
N ARG A 280 16.16 -31.97 8.22
CA ARG A 280 16.79 -33.20 7.69
C ARG A 280 18.31 -33.05 7.51
N GLY A 281 18.75 -31.89 7.05
CA GLY A 281 20.17 -31.61 6.85
C GLY A 281 20.41 -30.52 5.81
N LEU A 282 21.69 -30.32 5.49
CA LEU A 282 22.16 -29.31 4.53
C LEU A 282 22.79 -29.98 3.31
N SER A 283 22.62 -29.33 2.17
CA SER A 283 23.27 -29.68 0.91
C SER A 283 23.84 -28.42 0.27
N SER A 284 25.00 -28.53 -0.38
CA SER A 284 25.53 -27.44 -1.19
C SER A 284 24.92 -27.51 -2.58
N VAL A 285 24.43 -26.38 -3.08
CA VAL A 285 23.77 -26.25 -4.39
C VAL A 285 24.39 -25.08 -5.13
N THR A 286 24.88 -25.33 -6.34
CA THR A 286 25.36 -24.27 -7.23
C THR A 286 24.25 -23.86 -8.20
N GLY A 287 23.88 -22.59 -8.16
CA GLY A 287 22.91 -21.97 -9.07
C GLY A 287 23.60 -21.25 -10.25
N PRO A 288 22.82 -20.58 -11.12
CA PRO A 288 23.36 -19.94 -12.32
C PRO A 288 24.36 -18.80 -12.06
N ASN A 289 24.23 -18.11 -10.93
CA ASN A 289 25.03 -16.95 -10.56
C ASN A 289 25.26 -16.85 -9.04
N TYR A 290 25.09 -17.96 -8.33
CA TYR A 290 25.26 -18.05 -6.89
C TYR A 290 25.66 -19.46 -6.46
N ASP A 291 26.34 -19.56 -5.32
CA ASP A 291 26.46 -20.79 -4.56
C ASP A 291 25.54 -20.72 -3.34
N ALA A 292 24.96 -21.85 -2.93
CA ALA A 292 23.99 -21.89 -1.85
C ALA A 292 24.19 -23.06 -0.91
N LEU A 293 23.98 -22.81 0.38
CA LEU A 293 23.65 -23.84 1.35
C LEU A 293 22.14 -23.97 1.41
N GLN A 294 21.62 -25.15 1.06
CA GLN A 294 20.20 -25.47 1.05
C GLN A 294 19.89 -26.40 2.21
N ALA A 295 18.94 -26.01 3.07
CA ALA A 295 18.42 -26.88 4.10
C ALA A 295 17.20 -27.65 3.59
N GLU A 296 17.07 -28.91 3.96
CA GLU A 296 15.84 -29.68 3.72
C GLU A 296 15.02 -29.72 5.00
N MET A 297 13.80 -29.18 4.91
CA MET A 297 12.94 -28.91 6.04
C MET A 297 11.58 -29.58 5.81
N GLU A 298 11.29 -30.66 6.52
CA GLU A 298 10.00 -31.33 6.42
C GLU A 298 9.03 -30.80 7.46
N ILE A 299 7.81 -30.49 7.03
CA ILE A 299 6.76 -29.96 7.89
C ILE A 299 5.62 -30.96 7.96
N THR A 300 5.25 -31.33 9.18
CA THR A 300 4.06 -32.12 9.48
C THR A 300 3.08 -31.31 10.33
N ARG A 301 1.81 -31.72 10.32
CA ARG A 301 0.74 -31.24 11.21
C ARG A 301 -0.02 -32.44 11.72
N ASP A 302 -0.10 -32.60 13.03
CA ASP A 302 -0.75 -33.76 13.68
C ASP A 302 -0.24 -35.11 13.13
N GLY A 303 1.08 -35.20 12.89
CA GLY A 303 1.75 -36.38 12.33
C GLY A 303 1.54 -36.61 10.82
N LYS A 304 0.78 -35.77 10.13
CA LYS A 304 0.58 -35.87 8.67
C LYS A 304 1.52 -34.94 7.91
N PRO A 305 2.12 -35.37 6.80
CA PRO A 305 2.99 -34.51 6.00
C PRO A 305 2.20 -33.35 5.39
N VAL A 306 2.77 -32.13 5.48
CA VAL A 306 2.18 -30.90 4.96
C VAL A 306 2.98 -30.38 3.77
N ALA A 307 4.31 -30.25 3.92
CA ALA A 307 5.21 -29.75 2.90
C ALA A 307 6.66 -30.14 3.20
N VAL A 308 7.50 -30.16 2.17
CA VAL A 308 8.96 -30.14 2.30
C VAL A 308 9.46 -28.84 1.70
N LEU A 309 10.21 -28.06 2.48
CA LEU A 309 10.70 -26.74 2.11
C LEU A 309 12.22 -26.75 2.02
N TYR A 310 12.73 -25.92 1.11
CA TYR A 310 14.16 -25.83 0.80
C TYR A 310 14.69 -24.41 0.96
N PRO A 311 14.70 -23.82 2.18
CA PRO A 311 15.31 -22.51 2.41
C PRO A 311 16.81 -22.54 2.12
N GLN A 312 17.36 -21.43 1.65
CA GLN A 312 18.76 -21.33 1.22
C GLN A 312 19.46 -20.11 1.82
N LYS A 313 20.76 -20.25 2.09
CA LYS A 313 21.70 -19.13 2.22
C LYS A 313 22.53 -19.05 0.95
N ARG A 314 22.32 -18.00 0.15
CA ARG A 314 22.95 -17.79 -1.16
C ARG A 314 24.10 -16.79 -1.09
N LEU A 315 25.22 -17.13 -1.70
CA LEU A 315 26.33 -16.23 -1.97
C LEU A 315 26.36 -15.94 -3.48
N TYR A 316 26.08 -14.69 -3.85
CA TYR A 316 26.12 -14.26 -5.26
C TYR A 316 27.53 -13.85 -5.65
N HIS A 317 28.06 -14.38 -6.75
CA HIS A 317 29.46 -14.22 -7.16
C HIS A 317 29.89 -12.75 -7.31
N VAL A 318 28.98 -11.90 -7.81
CA VAL A 318 29.21 -10.47 -8.06
C VAL A 318 29.10 -9.62 -6.79
N ARG A 319 28.44 -10.12 -5.74
CA ARG A 319 28.13 -9.39 -4.50
C ARG A 319 28.82 -10.08 -3.31
N SER A 320 30.15 -10.03 -3.30
CA SER A 320 31.01 -10.91 -2.50
C SER A 320 31.06 -10.62 -0.99
N ALA A 321 30.18 -9.78 -0.43
CA ALA A 321 30.34 -9.30 0.95
C ALA A 321 29.37 -9.92 1.98
N SER A 322 28.22 -10.47 1.58
CA SER A 322 27.25 -11.02 2.55
C SER A 322 26.31 -12.06 1.93
N PRO A 323 26.12 -13.24 2.56
CA PRO A 323 25.10 -14.20 2.17
C PRO A 323 23.69 -13.60 2.26
N MET A 324 22.82 -13.97 1.32
CA MET A 324 21.40 -13.61 1.32
C MET A 324 20.55 -14.83 1.65
N THR A 325 19.55 -14.67 2.52
CA THR A 325 18.61 -15.74 2.85
C THR A 325 17.46 -15.78 1.84
N GLU A 326 17.27 -16.92 1.18
CA GLU A 326 16.06 -17.26 0.42
C GLU A 326 15.17 -18.13 1.32
N ALA A 327 13.93 -17.69 1.57
CA ALA A 327 13.02 -18.45 2.41
C ALA A 327 12.37 -19.61 1.64
N GLY A 328 12.18 -20.74 2.31
CA GLY A 328 11.27 -21.79 1.86
C GLY A 328 9.85 -21.40 2.24
N ILE A 329 8.91 -21.49 1.29
CA ILE A 329 7.53 -21.03 1.50
C ILE A 329 6.55 -22.12 1.07
N ASP A 330 5.77 -22.66 2.00
CA ASP A 330 4.56 -23.44 1.66
C ASP A 330 3.38 -22.49 1.64
N ALA A 331 2.90 -22.21 0.45
CA ALA A 331 2.01 -21.09 0.23
C ALA A 331 0.59 -21.58 -0.05
N ARG A 332 -0.39 -21.08 0.71
CA ARG A 332 -1.82 -21.48 0.65
C ARG A 332 -2.69 -20.24 0.65
N TRP A 333 -3.94 -20.38 0.20
CA TRP A 333 -4.86 -19.24 0.13
C TRP A 333 -5.19 -18.65 1.51
N ASN A 334 -5.18 -19.47 2.57
CA ASN A 334 -5.53 -19.07 3.94
C ASN A 334 -4.32 -18.76 4.83
N ARG A 335 -3.11 -19.20 4.46
CA ARG A 335 -1.87 -18.98 5.21
C ARG A 335 -0.65 -19.25 4.35
N ASP A 336 0.50 -18.74 4.76
CA ASP A 336 1.80 -19.17 4.25
C ASP A 336 2.67 -19.63 5.44
N LEU A 337 3.34 -20.77 5.28
CA LEU A 337 4.44 -21.17 6.17
C LEU A 337 5.75 -20.67 5.58
N PHE A 338 6.50 -19.90 6.37
CA PHE A 338 7.81 -19.41 6.00
C PHE A 338 8.87 -20.08 6.87
N VAL A 339 9.88 -20.64 6.22
CA VAL A 339 11.11 -21.10 6.89
C VAL A 339 12.26 -20.31 6.33
N ALA A 340 13.04 -19.68 7.19
CA ALA A 340 14.23 -18.94 6.82
C ALA A 340 15.43 -19.47 7.61
N LEU A 341 16.54 -19.69 6.89
CA LEU A 341 17.81 -20.05 7.50
C LEU A 341 18.51 -18.77 7.98
N GLY A 342 18.75 -18.70 9.29
CA GLY A 342 19.52 -17.66 9.97
C GLY A 342 21.01 -17.92 9.88
N GLU A 343 21.74 -17.69 10.96
CA GLU A 343 23.19 -17.86 11.00
C GLU A 343 23.61 -19.29 11.39
N ASP A 344 24.81 -19.68 10.94
CA ASP A 344 25.47 -20.91 11.40
C ASP A 344 25.91 -20.71 12.86
N LEU A 345 25.48 -21.61 13.73
CA LEU A 345 25.79 -21.59 15.16
C LEU A 345 26.86 -22.62 15.54
N GLY A 346 27.50 -23.25 14.54
CA GLY A 346 28.53 -24.26 14.69
C GLY A 346 27.98 -25.65 14.97
N ASN A 347 28.84 -26.67 14.83
CA ASN A 347 28.52 -28.09 15.05
C ASN A 347 27.30 -28.58 14.24
N GLY A 348 27.09 -28.01 13.05
CA GLY A 348 25.97 -28.36 12.17
C GLY A 348 24.63 -27.74 12.59
N ALA A 349 24.56 -26.98 13.68
CA ALA A 349 23.34 -26.36 14.16
C ALA A 349 23.17 -24.94 13.61
N TRP A 350 21.93 -24.58 13.26
CA TRP A 350 21.61 -23.31 12.62
C TRP A 350 20.47 -22.61 13.35
N SER A 351 20.49 -21.27 13.33
CA SER A 351 19.28 -20.50 13.67
C SER A 351 18.27 -20.68 12.54
N VAL A 352 17.06 -21.10 12.88
CA VAL A 352 15.97 -21.31 11.93
C VAL A 352 14.75 -20.56 12.41
N ARG A 353 14.23 -19.70 11.54
CA ARG A 353 13.00 -18.95 11.78
C ARG A 353 11.84 -19.59 11.04
N LEU A 354 10.91 -20.17 11.79
CA LEU A 354 9.65 -20.73 11.29
C LEU A 354 8.50 -19.78 11.63
N GLN A 355 7.69 -19.44 10.63
CA GLN A 355 6.57 -18.51 10.77
C GLN A 355 5.32 -19.06 10.11
N ASN A 356 4.18 -18.92 10.78
CA ASN A 356 2.86 -19.14 10.19
C ASN A 356 2.17 -17.79 10.01
N LYS A 357 1.94 -17.38 8.75
CA LYS A 357 1.36 -16.08 8.40
C LYS A 357 -0.03 -16.24 7.80
N PRO A 358 -1.11 -16.11 8.59
CA PRO A 358 -2.48 -16.24 8.08
C PRO A 358 -2.84 -15.07 7.15
N LEU A 359 -3.58 -15.37 6.07
CA LEU A 359 -4.12 -14.40 5.10
C LEU A 359 -3.11 -13.42 4.48
N VAL A 360 -1.81 -13.63 4.58
CA VAL A 360 -0.79 -12.72 4.01
C VAL A 360 -0.97 -12.50 2.49
N ARG A 361 -1.49 -13.52 1.78
CA ARG A 361 -1.82 -13.42 0.35
C ARG A 361 -2.94 -12.43 0.01
N PHE A 362 -3.80 -12.09 0.98
CA PHE A 362 -4.86 -11.11 0.77
C PHE A 362 -4.31 -9.70 0.56
N ILE A 363 -3.08 -9.41 1.02
CA ILE A 363 -2.38 -8.16 0.74
C ILE A 363 -2.16 -8.02 -0.77
N TRP A 364 -1.60 -9.07 -1.38
CA TRP A 364 -1.32 -9.11 -2.82
C TRP A 364 -2.60 -9.18 -3.65
N LEU A 365 -3.57 -10.00 -3.23
CA LEU A 365 -4.87 -10.08 -3.89
C LEU A 365 -5.59 -8.72 -3.86
N GLY A 366 -5.57 -8.04 -2.71
CA GLY A 366 -6.14 -6.71 -2.56
C GLY A 366 -5.49 -5.70 -3.50
N ALA A 367 -4.16 -5.72 -3.62
CA ALA A 367 -3.42 -4.89 -4.57
C ALA A 367 -3.81 -5.16 -6.03
N LEU A 368 -3.92 -6.43 -6.42
CA LEU A 368 -4.37 -6.82 -7.76
C LEU A 368 -5.80 -6.35 -8.05
N VAL A 369 -6.72 -6.56 -7.11
CA VAL A 369 -8.11 -6.11 -7.23
C VAL A 369 -8.20 -4.57 -7.31
N MET A 370 -7.38 -3.85 -6.53
CA MET A 370 -7.24 -2.40 -6.64
C MET A 370 -6.81 -1.95 -8.03
N ALA A 371 -5.78 -2.60 -8.59
CA ALA A 371 -5.28 -2.30 -9.93
C ALA A 371 -6.36 -2.55 -11.00
N LEU A 372 -7.09 -3.66 -10.92
CA LEU A 372 -8.22 -3.97 -11.81
C LEU A 372 -9.34 -2.92 -11.71
N GLY A 373 -9.65 -2.46 -10.50
CA GLY A 373 -10.61 -1.37 -10.28
C GLY A 373 -10.16 -0.06 -10.94
N GLY A 374 -8.88 0.27 -10.85
CA GLY A 374 -8.27 1.40 -11.56
C GLY A 374 -8.40 1.30 -13.08
N LEU A 375 -8.04 0.14 -13.65
CA LEU A 375 -8.18 -0.12 -15.09
C LEU A 375 -9.63 -0.01 -15.57
N LEU A 376 -10.58 -0.54 -14.79
CA LEU A 376 -12.00 -0.43 -15.10
C LEU A 376 -12.50 1.02 -15.08
N ALA A 377 -12.02 1.83 -14.13
CA ALA A 377 -12.36 3.25 -14.05
C ALA A 377 -11.79 4.05 -15.24
N LEU A 378 -10.59 3.70 -15.72
CA LEU A 378 -9.99 4.32 -16.92
C LEU A 378 -10.79 4.03 -18.20
N GLY A 379 -11.45 2.86 -18.27
CA GLY A 379 -12.31 2.47 -19.40
C GLY A 379 -13.65 3.20 -19.48
N ASP A 380 -13.91 4.20 -18.63
CA ASP A 380 -15.15 4.99 -18.62
C ASP A 380 -15.20 6.00 -19.79
N ARG A 381 -16.40 6.24 -20.32
CA ARG A 381 -16.61 7.17 -21.45
C ARG A 381 -16.18 8.60 -21.12
N ARG A 382 -16.16 8.99 -19.84
CA ARG A 382 -15.69 10.31 -19.39
C ARG A 382 -14.28 10.65 -19.91
N TYR A 383 -13.38 9.67 -19.95
CA TYR A 383 -12.00 9.88 -20.45
C TYR A 383 -11.90 9.89 -21.98
N ARG A 384 -12.93 9.42 -22.70
CA ARG A 384 -12.95 9.40 -24.18
C ARG A 384 -13.35 10.74 -24.80
N PHE A 385 -14.10 11.59 -24.10
CA PHE A 385 -14.54 12.89 -24.63
C PHE A 385 -13.47 13.98 -24.49
N ALA A 386 -12.66 13.96 -23.42
CA ALA A 386 -11.53 14.89 -23.27
C ALA A 386 -10.47 14.77 -24.39
N ALA A 387 -10.33 13.57 -24.99
CA ALA A 387 -9.43 13.34 -26.13
C ALA A 387 -10.00 13.79 -27.49
N ARG A 388 -11.30 14.13 -27.55
CA ARG A 388 -11.95 14.64 -28.77
C ARG A 388 -11.90 16.17 -28.84
N ASP A 389 -12.01 16.86 -27.71
CA ASP A 389 -11.93 18.34 -27.64
C ASP A 389 -10.49 18.88 -27.77
N SER A 390 -9.47 18.04 -27.60
CA SER A 390 -8.07 18.42 -27.84
C SER A 390 -7.63 18.35 -29.32
N ARG A 391 -8.52 17.95 -30.23
CA ARG A 391 -8.32 18.14 -31.67
C ARG A 391 -8.86 19.51 -32.07
N VAL A 392 -7.98 20.51 -32.02
CA VAL A 392 -8.21 21.83 -32.60
C VAL A 392 -8.67 21.65 -34.07
N PRO A 393 -9.77 22.28 -34.53
CA PRO A 393 -10.08 22.33 -35.95
C PRO A 393 -8.95 23.08 -36.64
N GLY A 394 -8.34 22.46 -37.65
CA GLY A 394 -7.35 23.09 -38.49
C GLY A 394 -7.87 24.43 -39.00
N HIS A 395 -6.99 25.41 -38.95
CA HIS A 395 -7.14 26.73 -39.53
C HIS A 395 -7.32 26.58 -41.04
N ASP A 396 -8.56 26.57 -41.53
CA ASP A 396 -8.84 26.84 -42.94
C ASP A 396 -8.62 28.34 -43.15
N ALA A 397 -7.39 28.68 -43.50
CA ALA A 397 -7.05 29.96 -44.11
C ALA A 397 -7.69 29.98 -45.50
N ASP A 398 -8.91 30.51 -45.59
CA ASP A 398 -9.55 30.78 -46.87
C ASP A 398 -8.84 31.97 -47.52
N THR A 399 -8.00 31.65 -48.50
CA THR A 399 -7.32 32.59 -49.37
C THR A 399 -8.34 33.30 -50.24
N SER A 400 -8.45 34.62 -50.08
CA SER A 400 -9.15 35.49 -51.02
C SER A 400 -8.44 35.47 -52.39
N PRO A 401 -9.17 35.34 -53.51
CA PRO A 401 -8.67 35.78 -54.80
C PRO A 401 -9.13 37.20 -55.10
N VAL A 402 -8.18 38.00 -55.53
CA VAL A 402 -8.32 39.35 -56.06
C VAL A 402 -8.96 39.32 -57.47
N ALA A 403 -9.84 40.31 -57.71
CA ALA A 403 -10.24 40.96 -58.97
C ALA A 403 -11.14 40.22 -59.99
N SER A 404 -12.32 40.80 -60.26
CA SER A 404 -12.57 41.63 -61.46
C SER A 404 -14.04 42.09 -61.57
N LEU A 405 -14.30 43.39 -61.37
CA LEU A 405 -15.09 44.34 -62.18
C LEU A 405 -15.44 45.58 -61.36
#